data_AF-K1LVS1-F1
#
_entry.id   AF-K1LVS1-F1
#
_cell.length_a   1.000
_cell.length_b   1.000
_cell.length_c   1.000
_cell.angle_alpha   90.00
_cell.angle_beta   90.00
_cell.angle_gamma   90.00
#
_symmetry.space_group_name_H-M   'P 1'
#
loop_
_entity.id
_entity.type
_entity.pdbx_description
1 polymer ?
#
loop_
_entity_poly.entity_id
_entity_poly.type
_entity_poly.pdbx_seq_one_letter_code
_entity_poly.pdbx_strand_id
1 'polypeptide(L)'
;MTYQQEKLQMIDWLIVNRPHFDRQVNAFYHYLQAHPSVLSLLEFSDQVIFAPLAFKISYQQTQESYFTYFKGDYSYRSIDQAFHDFRLNARSQKKIYYIELDCPDYYYYCQKMNIFVENPFAPLCGDLLKEVDYTADQLAKEGQRQVLMEHINQALIEHDRTKFDVLTNILRQAT
;
A
#
# COMPACT_ATOMS: atom_id res chain seq x y z
N MET A 1 -19.35 -3.99 -2.68
CA MET A 1 -18.84 -3.70 -4.04
C MET A 1 -18.17 -4.97 -4.54
N THR A 2 -17.96 -5.14 -5.85
CA THR A 2 -17.16 -6.28 -6.34
C THR A 2 -15.67 -5.94 -6.24
N TYR A 3 -14.83 -6.96 -6.06
CA TYR A 3 -13.37 -6.83 -5.98
C TYR A 3 -12.76 -5.97 -7.11
N GLN A 4 -13.29 -6.11 -8.33
CA GLN A 4 -12.84 -5.33 -9.49
C GLN A 4 -13.24 -3.85 -9.41
N GLN A 5 -14.38 -3.53 -8.79
CA GLN A 5 -14.79 -2.13 -8.55
C GLN A 5 -13.89 -1.47 -7.51
N GLU A 6 -13.48 -2.21 -6.48
CA GLU A 6 -12.56 -1.72 -5.45
C GLU A 6 -11.16 -1.44 -6.04
N LYS A 7 -10.66 -2.31 -6.93
CA LYS A 7 -9.44 -2.03 -7.71
C LYS A 7 -9.55 -0.75 -8.53
N LEU A 8 -10.68 -0.55 -9.22
CA LEU A 8 -10.89 0.66 -10.02
C LEU A 8 -10.92 1.92 -9.14
N GLN A 9 -11.58 1.85 -7.99
CA GLN A 9 -11.58 2.95 -7.01
C GLN A 9 -10.19 3.27 -6.49
N MET A 10 -9.33 2.26 -6.29
CA MET A 10 -7.93 2.50 -5.93
C MET A 10 -7.18 3.25 -7.03
N ILE A 11 -7.36 2.86 -8.29
CA ILE A 11 -6.76 3.57 -9.44
C ILE A 11 -7.28 5.01 -9.52
N ASP A 12 -8.58 5.23 -9.37
CA ASP A 12 -9.17 6.57 -9.35
C ASP A 12 -8.60 7.41 -8.21
N TRP A 13 -8.45 6.81 -7.03
CA TRP A 13 -7.87 7.45 -5.86
C TRP A 13 -6.40 7.84 -6.11
N LEU A 14 -5.60 6.96 -6.72
CA LEU A 14 -4.21 7.24 -7.08
C LEU A 14 -4.12 8.43 -8.06
N ILE A 15 -4.96 8.45 -9.10
CA ILE A 15 -4.96 9.52 -10.11
C ILE A 15 -5.27 10.88 -9.47
N VAL A 16 -6.26 10.94 -8.58
CA VAL A 16 -6.74 12.20 -8.00
C VAL A 16 -5.90 12.66 -6.81
N ASN A 17 -5.54 11.75 -5.91
CA ASN A 17 -4.96 12.09 -4.59
C ASN A 17 -3.45 11.88 -4.52
N ARG A 18 -2.88 11.09 -5.44
CA ARG A 18 -1.45 10.75 -5.48
C ARG A 18 -0.92 10.73 -6.93
N PRO A 19 -1.05 11.85 -7.68
CA PRO A 19 -0.46 11.93 -9.01
C PRO A 19 1.06 11.73 -8.90
N HIS A 20 1.59 10.85 -9.73
CA HIS A 20 3.01 10.57 -9.78
C HIS A 20 3.74 11.70 -10.52
N PHE A 21 4.98 12.01 -10.16
CA PHE A 21 5.76 13.06 -10.87
C PHE A 21 6.21 12.61 -12.27
N ASP A 22 6.42 11.31 -12.49
CA ASP A 22 6.60 10.74 -13.83
C ASP A 22 5.24 10.64 -14.56
N ARG A 23 5.13 11.39 -15.66
CA ARG A 23 3.94 11.41 -16.53
C ARG A 23 3.61 10.04 -17.10
N GLN A 24 4.60 9.19 -17.35
CA GLN A 24 4.37 7.87 -17.92
C GLN A 24 3.67 6.94 -16.90
N VAL A 25 4.01 7.06 -15.62
CA VAL A 25 3.30 6.35 -14.54
C VAL A 25 1.84 6.83 -14.48
N ASN A 26 1.59 8.13 -14.57
CA ASN A 26 0.21 8.64 -14.64
C ASN A 26 -0.53 8.10 -15.86
N ALA A 27 0.13 8.01 -17.02
CA ALA A 27 -0.44 7.41 -18.21
C ALA A 27 -0.75 5.91 -18.02
N PHE A 28 0.01 5.20 -17.19
CA PHE A 28 -0.32 3.83 -16.77
C PHE A 28 -1.68 3.77 -16.09
N TYR A 29 -1.86 4.61 -15.07
CA TYR A 29 -3.05 4.57 -14.23
C TYR A 29 -4.30 4.91 -15.05
N HIS A 30 -4.22 5.93 -15.89
CA HIS A 30 -5.32 6.25 -16.81
C HIS A 30 -5.61 5.12 -17.80
N TYR A 31 -4.58 4.39 -18.24
CA TYR A 31 -4.78 3.22 -19.08
C TYR A 31 -5.52 2.09 -18.33
N LEU A 32 -5.14 1.81 -17.09
CA LEU A 32 -5.81 0.83 -16.22
C LEU A 32 -7.27 1.24 -15.94
N GLN A 33 -7.50 2.52 -15.63
CA GLN A 33 -8.82 3.10 -15.40
C GLN A 33 -9.75 2.90 -16.61
N ALA A 34 -9.24 3.16 -17.81
CA ALA A 34 -10.01 3.04 -19.05
C ALA A 34 -10.25 1.58 -19.49
N HIS A 35 -9.50 0.60 -18.96
CA HIS A 35 -9.57 -0.80 -19.38
C HIS A 35 -9.71 -1.76 -18.18
N PRO A 36 -10.92 -1.91 -17.61
CA PRO A 36 -11.15 -2.79 -16.46
C PRO A 36 -10.74 -4.25 -16.66
N SER A 37 -10.83 -4.78 -17.89
CA SER A 37 -10.36 -6.14 -18.23
C SER A 37 -8.84 -6.31 -18.18
N VAL A 38 -8.10 -5.20 -18.27
CA VAL A 38 -6.64 -5.19 -18.09
C VAL A 38 -6.32 -5.07 -16.61
N LEU A 39 -7.04 -4.22 -15.89
CA LEU A 39 -6.92 -4.08 -14.43
C LEU A 39 -7.20 -5.41 -13.71
N SER A 40 -8.09 -6.25 -14.22
CA SER A 40 -8.36 -7.57 -13.65
C SER A 40 -7.17 -8.54 -13.69
N LEU A 41 -6.14 -8.24 -14.50
CA LEU A 41 -4.90 -9.01 -14.57
C LEU A 41 -3.84 -8.50 -13.59
N LEU A 42 -4.12 -7.45 -12.84
CA LEU A 42 -3.19 -6.78 -11.95
C LEU A 42 -3.60 -6.99 -10.48
N GLU A 43 -2.72 -7.57 -9.68
CA GLU A 43 -2.93 -7.84 -8.25
C GLU A 43 -2.08 -6.89 -7.41
N PHE A 44 -2.72 -6.16 -6.50
CA PHE A 44 -2.03 -5.25 -5.58
C PHE A 44 -1.40 -6.07 -4.46
N SER A 45 -0.09 -5.96 -4.29
CA SER A 45 0.68 -6.85 -3.42
C SER A 45 1.94 -6.15 -2.88
N ASP A 46 2.72 -6.88 -2.10
CA ASP A 46 4.03 -6.49 -1.58
C ASP A 46 5.12 -7.49 -2.02
N GLN A 47 6.38 -7.11 -1.80
CA GLN A 47 7.54 -7.95 -2.12
C GLN A 47 7.51 -8.48 -3.56
N VAL A 48 7.04 -7.65 -4.50
CA VAL A 48 6.69 -8.13 -5.85
C VAL A 48 7.90 -8.50 -6.69
N ILE A 49 9.12 -8.21 -6.20
CA ILE A 49 10.39 -8.67 -6.77
C ILE A 49 10.46 -10.20 -6.91
N PHE A 50 9.74 -10.95 -6.07
CA PHE A 50 9.71 -12.41 -6.16
C PHE A 50 8.68 -12.95 -7.16
N ALA A 51 7.75 -12.12 -7.64
CA ALA A 51 6.73 -12.55 -8.57
C ALA A 51 7.29 -12.67 -10.00
N PRO A 52 6.82 -13.65 -10.80
CA PRO A 52 7.32 -13.86 -12.16
C PRO A 52 7.03 -12.70 -13.11
N LEU A 53 5.96 -11.94 -12.84
CA LEU A 53 5.56 -10.75 -13.59
C LEU A 53 5.10 -9.69 -12.59
N ALA A 54 5.83 -8.59 -12.50
CA ALA A 54 5.50 -7.55 -11.54
C ALA A 54 5.93 -6.15 -11.94
N PHE A 55 5.22 -5.15 -11.41
CA PHE A 55 5.60 -3.75 -11.48
C PHE A 55 5.87 -3.24 -10.06
N LYS A 56 7.00 -2.57 -9.88
CA LYS A 56 7.26 -1.77 -8.68
C LYS A 56 7.32 -0.30 -9.09
N ILE A 57 6.50 0.53 -8.44
CA ILE A 57 6.42 1.96 -8.71
C ILE A 57 6.90 2.72 -7.47
N SER A 58 7.91 3.57 -7.67
CA SER A 58 8.49 4.39 -6.61
C SER A 58 8.11 5.87 -6.71
N TYR A 59 7.43 6.37 -5.68
CA TYR A 59 7.11 7.78 -5.42
C TYR A 59 8.25 8.52 -4.71
N GLN A 60 9.35 7.85 -4.38
CA GLN A 60 10.52 8.47 -3.78
C GLN A 60 11.38 9.13 -4.86
N GLN A 61 11.48 10.46 -4.83
CA GLN A 61 12.23 11.24 -5.83
C GLN A 61 13.75 11.01 -5.80
N THR A 62 14.26 10.31 -4.80
CA THR A 62 15.70 10.03 -4.63
C THR A 62 16.14 8.71 -5.26
N GLN A 63 15.22 7.91 -5.81
CA GLN A 63 15.57 6.63 -6.42
C GLN A 63 16.13 6.75 -7.83
N GLU A 64 17.00 5.81 -8.19
CA GLU A 64 17.55 5.70 -9.56
C GLU A 64 16.49 5.40 -10.62
N SER A 65 15.36 4.80 -10.21
CA SER A 65 14.26 4.48 -11.11
C SER A 65 12.94 4.46 -10.36
N TYR A 66 11.93 5.10 -10.96
CA TYR A 66 10.58 5.20 -10.40
C TYR A 66 9.66 4.06 -10.85
N PHE A 67 10.14 3.22 -11.75
CA PHE A 67 9.37 2.12 -12.30
C PHE A 67 10.30 0.95 -12.62
N THR A 68 10.01 -0.21 -12.06
CA THR A 68 10.71 -1.46 -12.37
C THR A 68 9.71 -2.51 -12.82
N TYR A 69 9.94 -3.11 -13.97
CA TYR A 69 9.21 -4.27 -14.48
C TYR A 69 10.04 -5.53 -14.31
N PHE A 70 9.56 -6.46 -13.49
CA PHE A 70 10.12 -7.79 -13.30
C PHE A 70 9.45 -8.79 -14.25
N LYS A 71 10.26 -9.54 -14.99
CA LYS A 71 9.84 -10.57 -15.93
C LYS A 71 10.77 -11.77 -15.86
N GLY A 72 10.41 -12.74 -15.02
CA GLY A 72 11.29 -13.83 -14.63
C GLY A 72 12.57 -13.26 -14.03
N ASP A 73 13.72 -13.67 -14.55
CA ASP A 73 15.04 -13.23 -14.06
C ASP A 73 15.47 -11.84 -14.56
N TYR A 74 14.65 -11.21 -15.41
CA TYR A 74 14.98 -9.91 -16.00
C TYR A 74 14.21 -8.77 -15.32
N SER A 75 14.91 -7.65 -15.12
CA SER A 75 14.31 -6.39 -14.66
C SER A 75 14.53 -5.28 -15.68
N TYR A 76 13.48 -4.52 -15.99
CA TYR A 76 13.52 -3.39 -16.92
C TYR A 76 13.07 -2.11 -16.23
N ARG A 77 13.78 -1.00 -16.47
CA ARG A 77 13.44 0.32 -15.93
C ARG A 77 12.59 1.17 -16.89
N SER A 78 12.32 0.66 -18.09
CA SER A 78 11.51 1.34 -19.11
C SER A 78 10.04 0.98 -18.96
N ILE A 79 9.24 1.97 -18.58
CA ILE A 79 7.79 1.84 -18.47
C ILE A 79 7.10 1.68 -19.83
N ASP A 80 7.61 2.30 -20.90
CA ASP A 80 7.11 2.12 -22.26
C ASP A 80 7.23 0.66 -22.72
N GLN A 81 8.38 0.04 -22.48
CA GLN A 81 8.60 -1.38 -22.80
C GLN A 81 7.68 -2.28 -21.99
N ALA A 82 7.52 -1.98 -20.69
CA ALA A 82 6.63 -2.71 -19.80
C ALA A 82 5.16 -2.60 -20.24
N PHE A 83 4.69 -1.41 -20.62
CA PHE A 83 3.34 -1.21 -21.13
C PHE A 83 3.10 -1.96 -22.43
N HIS A 84 4.06 -1.92 -23.36
CA HIS A 84 3.91 -2.64 -24.62
C HIS A 84 3.72 -4.14 -24.37
N ASP A 85 4.57 -4.72 -23.52
CA ASP A 85 4.47 -6.14 -23.15
C ASP A 85 3.16 -6.43 -22.39
N PHE A 86 2.79 -5.60 -21.41
CA PHE A 86 1.56 -5.78 -20.65
C PHE A 86 0.30 -5.74 -21.54
N ARG A 87 0.23 -4.78 -22.47
CA ARG A 87 -0.87 -4.66 -23.44
C ARG A 87 -0.97 -5.88 -24.35
N LEU A 88 0.17 -6.44 -24.79
CA LEU A 88 0.19 -7.66 -25.60
C LEU A 88 -0.29 -8.87 -24.80
N ASN A 89 0.17 -9.02 -23.56
CA ASN A 89 -0.23 -10.13 -22.70
C ASN A 89 -1.71 -10.04 -22.29
N ALA A 90 -2.25 -8.83 -22.12
CA ALA A 90 -3.67 -8.61 -21.81
C ALA A 90 -4.62 -9.14 -22.90
N ARG A 91 -4.19 -9.13 -24.18
CA ARG A 91 -4.96 -9.73 -25.28
C ARG A 91 -5.13 -11.24 -25.13
N SER A 92 -4.19 -11.89 -24.45
CA SER A 92 -4.21 -13.33 -24.24
C SER A 92 -4.88 -13.74 -22.92
N GLN A 93 -5.12 -12.81 -21.98
CA GLN A 93 -5.76 -13.02 -20.66
C GLN A 93 -5.19 -14.17 -19.82
N LYS A 94 -3.93 -14.55 -20.02
CA LYS A 94 -3.32 -15.75 -19.42
C LYS A 94 -2.38 -15.48 -18.26
N LYS A 95 -2.10 -14.21 -17.95
CA LYS A 95 -1.00 -13.83 -17.06
C LYS A 95 -1.48 -12.80 -16.05
N ILE A 96 -1.14 -13.07 -14.79
CA ILE A 96 -1.34 -12.15 -13.68
C ILE A 96 -0.04 -11.39 -13.45
N TYR A 97 -0.17 -10.10 -13.20
CA TYR A 97 0.90 -9.18 -12.84
C TYR A 97 0.68 -8.73 -11.41
N TYR A 98 1.74 -8.64 -10.63
CA TYR A 98 1.68 -8.09 -9.28
C TYR A 98 2.17 -6.65 -9.30
N ILE A 99 1.57 -5.77 -8.49
CA ILE A 99 1.99 -4.38 -8.39
C ILE A 99 2.24 -3.97 -6.94
N GLU A 100 3.37 -3.32 -6.73
CA GLU A 100 3.77 -2.69 -5.48
C GLU A 100 3.99 -1.20 -5.71
N LEU A 101 3.45 -0.38 -4.81
CA LEU A 101 3.64 1.07 -4.79
C LEU A 101 4.19 1.48 -3.44
N ASP A 102 5.24 2.30 -3.41
CA ASP A 102 5.82 2.85 -2.17
C ASP A 102 5.28 4.25 -1.81
N CYS A 103 4.02 4.55 -2.18
CA CYS A 103 3.41 5.82 -1.83
C CYS A 103 2.86 5.83 -0.39
N PRO A 104 2.83 7.00 0.27
CA PRO A 104 2.22 7.13 1.60
C PRO A 104 0.78 6.60 1.61
N ASP A 105 0.43 5.88 2.68
CA ASP A 105 -0.90 5.30 2.95
C ASP A 105 -1.35 4.18 1.99
N TYR A 106 -0.53 3.79 0.99
CA TYR A 106 -0.87 2.75 0.01
C TYR A 106 -1.45 1.50 0.66
N TYR A 107 -0.71 0.95 1.62
CA TYR A 107 -1.09 -0.29 2.31
C TYR A 107 -2.41 -0.17 3.07
N TYR A 108 -2.60 0.96 3.77
CA TYR A 108 -3.86 1.25 4.47
C TYR A 108 -5.05 1.29 3.52
N TYR A 109 -4.92 1.93 2.35
CA TYR A 109 -6.00 1.98 1.36
C TYR A 109 -6.25 0.61 0.71
N CYS A 110 -5.20 -0.15 0.39
CA CYS A 110 -5.34 -1.49 -0.15
C CYS A 110 -6.05 -2.44 0.81
N GLN A 111 -5.73 -2.39 2.10
CA GLN A 111 -6.44 -3.17 3.12
C GLN A 111 -7.89 -2.70 3.30
N LYS A 112 -8.11 -1.38 3.40
CA LYS A 112 -9.45 -0.81 3.56
C LYS A 112 -10.40 -1.17 2.41
N MET A 113 -9.87 -1.21 1.19
CA MET A 113 -10.62 -1.60 -0.01
C MET A 113 -10.62 -3.11 -0.25
N ASN A 114 -9.97 -3.91 0.62
CA ASN A 114 -9.86 -5.37 0.49
C ASN A 114 -9.30 -5.83 -0.87
N ILE A 115 -8.35 -5.08 -1.42
CA ILE A 115 -7.71 -5.35 -2.73
C ILE A 115 -6.29 -5.89 -2.62
N PHE A 116 -5.73 -5.88 -1.40
CA PHE A 116 -4.40 -6.42 -1.13
C PHE A 116 -4.41 -7.95 -1.23
N VAL A 117 -3.42 -8.50 -1.92
CA VAL A 117 -3.19 -9.94 -2.07
C VAL A 117 -1.78 -10.25 -1.62
N GLU A 118 -1.62 -11.20 -0.70
CA GLU A 118 -0.30 -11.69 -0.31
C GLU A 118 0.42 -12.30 -1.53
N ASN A 119 1.68 -11.95 -1.70
CA ASN A 119 2.48 -12.48 -2.79
C ASN A 119 2.82 -13.96 -2.54
N PRO A 120 2.30 -14.92 -3.34
CA PRO A 120 2.55 -16.35 -3.13
C PRO A 120 3.98 -16.77 -3.46
N PHE A 121 4.77 -15.89 -4.09
CA PHE A 121 6.16 -16.13 -4.44
C PHE A 121 7.14 -15.56 -3.41
N ALA A 122 6.66 -14.71 -2.49
CA ALA A 122 7.51 -14.15 -1.45
C ALA A 122 7.94 -15.25 -0.47
N PRO A 123 9.20 -15.22 0.01
CA PRO A 123 9.66 -16.18 1.01
C PRO A 123 8.87 -16.02 2.31
N LEU A 124 8.41 -17.15 2.87
CA LEU A 124 7.74 -17.20 4.17
C LEU A 124 8.73 -16.82 5.28
N CYS A 125 8.79 -15.55 5.63
CA CYS A 125 9.52 -15.04 6.79
C CYS A 125 8.70 -15.25 8.07
N GLY A 126 8.35 -16.51 8.39
CA GLY A 126 7.41 -16.86 9.46
C GLY A 126 7.80 -16.41 10.87
N ASP A 127 9.09 -16.18 11.12
CA ASP A 127 9.58 -15.70 12.42
C ASP A 127 9.75 -14.17 12.46
N LEU A 128 10.14 -13.56 11.34
CA LEU A 128 10.24 -12.10 11.19
C LEU A 128 8.86 -11.42 11.20
N LEU A 129 7.82 -12.05 10.63
CA LEU A 129 6.45 -11.50 10.68
C LEU A 129 5.94 -11.35 12.11
N LYS A 130 6.22 -12.32 12.98
CA LYS A 130 5.80 -12.28 14.40
C LYS A 130 6.51 -11.18 15.17
N GLU A 131 7.79 -10.95 14.89
CA GLU A 131 8.53 -9.83 15.50
C GLU A 131 8.03 -8.48 14.98
N VAL A 132 7.73 -8.35 13.69
CA VAL A 132 7.18 -7.11 13.11
C VAL A 132 5.79 -6.81 13.66
N ASP A 133 4.89 -7.80 13.72
CA ASP A 133 3.54 -7.63 14.30
C ASP A 133 3.62 -7.22 15.77
N TYR A 134 4.47 -7.89 16.55
CA TYR A 134 4.72 -7.51 17.93
C TYR A 134 5.23 -6.07 18.04
N THR A 135 6.19 -5.68 17.19
CA THR A 135 6.78 -4.33 17.23
C THR A 135 5.77 -3.26 16.80
N ALA A 136 4.96 -3.55 15.78
CA ALA A 136 3.89 -2.66 15.32
C ALA A 136 2.81 -2.47 16.39
N ASP A 137 2.40 -3.53 17.07
CA ASP A 137 1.47 -3.47 18.19
C ASP A 137 2.02 -2.65 19.36
N GLN A 138 3.31 -2.79 19.67
CA GLN A 138 3.95 -1.99 20.72
C GLN A 138 4.03 -0.50 20.34
N LEU A 139 4.36 -0.18 19.08
CA LEU A 139 4.37 1.20 18.59
C LEU A 139 2.98 1.83 18.59
N ALA A 140 1.95 1.07 18.19
CA ALA A 140 0.57 1.53 18.23
C ALA A 140 0.10 1.81 19.68
N LYS A 141 0.44 0.92 20.63
CA LYS A 141 0.16 1.12 22.06
C LYS A 141 0.89 2.34 22.60
N GLU A 142 2.16 2.54 22.26
CA GLU A 142 2.92 3.70 22.71
C GLU A 142 2.36 5.01 22.15
N GLY A 143 1.98 5.04 20.86
CA GLY A 143 1.33 6.20 20.25
C GLY A 143 -0.02 6.54 20.91
N GLN A 144 -0.85 5.54 21.19
CA GLN A 144 -2.10 5.73 21.94
C GLN A 144 -1.82 6.26 23.35
N ARG A 145 -0.79 5.73 24.03
CA ARG A 145 -0.37 6.17 25.36
C ARG A 145 0.05 7.64 25.36
N GLN A 146 0.82 8.05 24.36
CA GLN A 146 1.30 9.42 24.22
C GLN A 146 0.14 10.40 24.01
N VAL A 147 -0.81 10.07 23.13
CA VAL A 147 -2.04 10.87 22.92
C VAL A 147 -2.90 10.95 24.20
N LEU A 148 -3.03 9.86 24.94
CA LEU A 148 -3.71 9.84 26.23
C LEU A 148 -3.01 10.75 27.25
N MET A 149 -1.68 10.71 27.35
CA MET A 149 -0.92 11.59 28.23
C MET A 149 -1.05 13.07 27.86
N GLU A 150 -1.04 13.41 26.57
CA GLU A 150 -1.28 14.78 26.10
C GLU A 150 -2.67 15.29 26.54
N HIS A 151 -3.71 14.48 26.38
CA HIS A 151 -5.06 14.85 26.81
C HIS A 151 -5.20 14.93 28.34
N ILE A 152 -4.49 14.08 29.10
CA ILE A 152 -4.44 14.15 30.57
C ILE A 152 -3.78 15.45 31.02
N ASN A 153 -2.64 15.81 30.41
CA ASN A 153 -1.95 17.07 30.69
C ASN A 153 -2.84 18.28 30.36
N GLN A 154 -3.57 18.22 29.25
CA GLN A 154 -4.53 19.26 28.88
C GLN A 154 -5.66 19.38 29.91
N ALA A 155 -6.22 18.25 30.38
CA ALA A 155 -7.25 18.26 31.42
C ALA A 155 -6.74 18.84 32.75
N LEU A 156 -5.47 18.63 33.10
CA LEU A 156 -4.83 19.25 34.27
C LEU A 156 -4.70 20.77 34.12
N ILE A 157 -4.30 21.25 32.93
CA ILE A 157 -4.20 22.69 32.60
C ILE A 157 -5.59 23.34 32.65
N GLU A 158 -6.61 22.65 32.16
CA GLU A 158 -8.01 23.11 32.14
C GLU A 158 -8.71 22.98 33.50
N HIS A 159 -8.04 22.39 34.50
CA HIS A 159 -8.63 22.01 35.79
C HIS A 159 -9.90 21.13 35.68
N ASP A 160 -10.03 20.37 34.59
CA ASP A 160 -11.15 19.46 34.34
C ASP A 160 -10.89 18.11 35.00
N ARG A 161 -11.30 18.01 36.26
CA ARG A 161 -11.12 16.82 37.10
C ARG A 161 -11.85 15.60 36.55
N THR A 162 -13.02 15.79 35.95
CA THR A 162 -13.85 14.69 35.42
C THR A 162 -13.15 14.05 34.23
N LYS A 163 -12.65 14.87 33.30
CA LYS A 163 -11.91 14.43 32.12
C LYS A 163 -10.58 13.79 32.50
N PHE A 164 -9.88 14.33 33.50
CA PHE A 164 -8.67 13.73 34.06
C PHE A 164 -8.93 12.32 34.61
N ASP A 165 -9.97 12.13 35.42
CA ASP A 165 -10.27 10.84 36.05
C ASP A 165 -10.66 9.77 35.01
N VAL A 166 -11.42 10.15 33.97
CA VAL A 166 -11.80 9.27 32.87
C VAL A 166 -10.58 8.83 32.05
N LEU A 167 -9.77 9.79 31.58
CA LEU A 167 -8.59 9.49 30.76
C LEU A 167 -7.53 8.68 31.53
N THR A 168 -7.35 8.96 32.82
CA THR A 168 -6.42 8.21 33.68
C THR A 168 -6.89 6.76 33.88
N ASN A 169 -8.20 6.54 34.00
CA ASN A 169 -8.75 5.17 34.10
C ASN A 169 -8.60 4.39 32.78
N ILE A 170 -8.81 5.04 31.63
CA ILE A 170 -8.58 4.43 30.31
C ILE A 170 -7.11 4.05 30.16
N LEU A 171 -6.18 4.92 30.56
CA LEU A 171 -4.74 4.64 30.54
C LEU A 171 -4.38 3.42 31.40
N ARG A 172 -4.94 3.32 32.62
CA ARG A 172 -4.71 2.15 33.50
C ARG A 172 -5.24 0.83 32.94
N GLN A 173 -6.33 0.86 32.19
CA GLN A 173 -6.91 -0.35 31.58
C GLN A 173 -6.15 -0.78 30.32
N ALA A 174 -5.43 0.13 29.68
CA ALA A 174 -4.62 -0.12 28.49
C ALA A 174 -3.18 -0.57 28.79
N THR A 175 -2.77 -0.58 30.06
CA THR A 175 -1.44 -1.01 30.54
C THR A 175 -1.53 -2.38 31.19
#